data_AF-A0A537UU50-F1
#
_entry.id   AF-A0A537UU50-F1
#
_cell.length_a   1.000
_cell.length_b   1.000
_cell.length_c   1.000
_cell.angle_alpha   90.00
_cell.angle_beta   90.00
_cell.angle_gamma   90.00
#
_symmetry.space_group_name_H-M   'P 1'
#
loop_
_entity.id
_entity.type
_entity.pdbx_description
1 polymer ?
#
loop_
_entity_poly.entity_id
_entity_poly.type
_entity_poly.pdbx_seq_one_letter_code
_entity_poly.pdbx_strand_id
1 'polypeptide(L)' 'MKARVTVTLKSGILDPQGKAIEGALKSLGIEGVASVRQGKVFDIEIKGRDRKAESYQVEVK' A
#
# COMPACT_ATOMS: atom_id res chain seq x y z
N MET A 1 -16.65 -10.02 -10.69
CA MET A 1 -16.00 -10.21 -9.38
C MET A 1 -15.12 -8.99 -9.10
N LYS A 2 -15.02 -8.53 -7.83
CA LYS A 2 -14.09 -7.46 -7.45
C LYS A 2 -12.91 -8.08 -6.70
N ALA A 3 -11.69 -7.82 -7.18
CA ALA A 3 -10.46 -8.20 -6.50
C ALA A 3 -9.79 -6.94 -5.94
N ARG A 4 -9.34 -6.99 -4.69
CA ARG A 4 -8.52 -5.93 -4.09
C ARG A 4 -7.10 -6.43 -3.98
N VAL A 5 -6.18 -5.73 -4.64
CA VAL A 5 -4.76 -6.01 -4.60
C VAL A 5 -4.05 -4.90 -3.84
N THR A 6 -3.36 -5.27 -2.76
CA THR A 6 -2.52 -4.34 -2.01
C THR A 6 -1.07 -4.62 -2.33
N VAL A 7 -0.41 -3.63 -2.92
CA VAL A 7 1.00 -3.66 -3.29
C VAL A 7 1.79 -2.87 -2.27
N THR A 8 2.72 -3.55 -1.59
CA THR A 8 3.63 -2.94 -0.62
C THR A 8 5.07 -3.30 -0.94
N LEU A 9 5.99 -2.39 -0.63
CA LEU A 9 7.42 -2.67 -0.66
C LEU A 9 7.78 -3.72 0.38
N LYS A 10 8.82 -4.52 0.16
CA LYS A 10 9.30 -5.45 1.19
C LYS A 10 9.92 -4.72 2.38
N SER A 11 10.05 -5.44 3.50
CA SER A 11 10.81 -4.95 4.66
C SER A 11 12.27 -4.72 4.26
N GLY A 12 12.82 -3.56 4.59
CA GLY A 12 14.21 -3.20 4.28
C GLY A 12 14.43 -2.50 2.94
N ILE A 13 13.39 -2.39 2.09
CA ILE A 13 13.45 -1.56 0.89
C ILE A 13 13.21 -0.10 1.26
N LEU A 14 14.08 0.78 0.75
CA LEU A 14 13.94 2.22 0.94
C LEU A 14 12.66 2.71 0.25
N ASP A 15 11.86 3.46 0.98
CA ASP A 15 10.65 4.10 0.50
C ASP A 15 10.79 5.64 0.57
N PRO A 16 11.37 6.28 -0.48
CA PRO A 16 11.51 7.73 -0.51
C PRO A 16 10.17 8.47 -0.42
N GLN A 17 9.09 7.85 -0.92
CA GLN A 17 7.76 8.45 -0.92
C GLN A 17 7.16 8.43 0.49
N GLY A 18 7.24 7.30 1.18
CA GLY A 18 6.87 7.19 2.59
C GLY A 18 7.62 8.21 3.45
N LYS A 19 8.92 8.40 3.21
CA LYS A 19 9.74 9.39 3.92
C LYS A 19 9.34 10.84 3.64
N ALA A 20 9.01 11.17 2.39
CA ALA A 20 8.50 12.50 2.06
C ALA A 20 7.17 12.80 2.77
N ILE A 21 6.27 11.82 2.84
CA ILE A 21 4.99 11.96 3.54
C ILE A 21 5.21 12.09 5.05
N GLU A 22 6.10 11.28 5.63
CA GLU A 22 6.48 11.39 7.05
C GLU A 22 6.99 12.80 7.38
N GLY A 23 7.85 13.37 6.53
CA GLY A 23 8.34 14.75 6.66
C GLY A 23 7.22 15.78 6.57
N ALA A 24 6.28 15.62 5.63
CA ALA A 24 5.14 16.51 5.49
C ALA A 24 4.23 16.49 6.73
N LEU A 25 3.94 15.30 7.28
CA LEU A 25 3.12 15.16 8.50
C LEU A 25 3.79 15.82 9.71
N LYS A 26 5.11 15.70 9.84
CA LYS A 26 5.90 16.40 10.87
C LYS A 26 5.82 17.92 10.71
N SER A 27 5.97 18.43 9.48
CA SER A 27 5.85 19.86 9.19
C SER A 27 4.46 20.43 9.47
N LEU A 28 3.42 19.59 9.42
CA LEU A 28 2.04 19.96 9.79
C LEU A 28 1.78 19.87 11.31
N GLY A 29 2.77 19.50 12.13
CA GLY A 29 2.63 19.40 13.59
C GLY A 29 1.88 18.15 14.06
N ILE A 30 1.75 17.12 13.21
CA ILE A 30 1.10 15.86 13.61
C ILE A 30 2.11 15.00 14.38
N GLU A 31 1.90 14.90 15.68
CA GLU A 31 2.72 14.07 16.57
C GLU A 31 2.28 12.59 16.58
N GLY A 32 3.16 11.70 17.05
CA GLY A 32 2.85 10.27 17.20
C GLY A 32 3.00 9.41 15.94
N VAL A 33 3.38 9.99 14.79
CA VAL A 33 3.65 9.21 13.58
C VAL A 33 5.05 8.60 13.64
N ALA A 34 5.13 7.29 13.93
CA ALA A 34 6.40 6.57 14.04
C ALA A 34 7.07 6.25 12.70
N SER A 35 6.28 5.88 11.68
CA SER A 35 6.77 5.61 10.33
C SER A 35 5.63 5.65 9.32
N VAL A 36 5.94 6.02 8.08
CA VAL A 36 4.99 5.99 6.96
C VAL A 36 5.55 5.09 5.87
N ARG A 37 4.68 4.23 5.33
CA ARG A 37 4.98 3.34 4.20
C ARG A 37 3.97 3.56 3.11
N GLN A 38 4.44 3.89 1.93
CA GLN A 38 3.64 4.06 0.73
C GLN A 38 3.39 2.69 0.08
N GLY A 39 2.14 2.47 -0.30
CA GLY A 39 1.72 1.30 -1.05
C GLY A 39 0.68 1.70 -2.09
N LYS A 40 0.32 0.77 -2.96
CA LYS A 40 -0.73 0.97 -3.98
C LYS A 40 -1.86 -0.02 -3.74
N VAL A 41 -3.10 0.45 -3.82
CA VAL A 41 -4.29 -0.40 -3.74
C VAL A 41 -4.97 -0.36 -5.11
N PHE A 42 -5.24 -1.54 -5.66
CA PHE A 42 -5.94 -1.69 -6.93
C PHE A 42 -7.25 -2.43 -6.68
N ASP A 43 -8.36 -1.76 -6.96
CA ASP A 43 -9.68 -2.40 -7.03
C ASP A 43 -9.93 -2.77 -8.50
N ILE A 44 -9.93 -4.07 -8.77
CA ILE A 44 -9.98 -4.64 -10.12
C ILE A 44 -11.31 -5.36 -10.31
N GLU A 45 -12.05 -5.02 -11.37
CA GLU A 45 -13.25 -5.74 -11.78
C GLU A 45 -12.91 -6.81 -12.83
N ILE A 46 -13.18 -8.07 -12.50
CA ILE A 46 -12.88 -9.24 -13.33
C ILE A 46 -14.19 -9.85 -13.84
N LYS A 47 -14.30 -10.03 -15.17
CA LYS A 47 -15.42 -10.73 -15.85
C LYS A 47 -14.98 -12.16 -16.19
N GLY A 48 -15.68 -13.19 -15.69
CA GLY A 48 -15.35 -14.61 -15.95
C GLY A 48 -15.45 -15.53 -14.72
N ARG A 49 -15.45 -16.86 -14.94
CA ARG A 49 -15.86 -17.91 -13.98
C ARG A 49 -14.96 -18.07 -12.73
N ASP A 50 -15.68 -18.18 -11.61
CA ASP A 50 -15.48 -19.00 -10.40
C ASP A 50 -14.07 -19.24 -9.87
N ARG A 51 -13.53 -18.25 -9.17
CA ARG A 51 -12.60 -18.46 -8.06
C ARG A 51 -12.97 -17.45 -6.98
N LYS A 52 -13.10 -17.87 -5.72
CA LYS A 52 -13.48 -16.99 -4.61
C LYS A 52 -12.63 -15.71 -4.65
N ALA A 53 -13.30 -14.55 -4.54
CA ALA A 53 -12.65 -13.26 -4.40
C ALA A 53 -11.85 -13.23 -3.08
N GLU A 54 -10.59 -13.63 -3.13
CA GLU A 54 -9.68 -13.53 -2.02
C GLU A 54 -8.87 -12.24 -2.18
N SER A 55 -8.66 -11.53 -1.06
CA SER A 55 -7.74 -10.38 -1.02
C SER A 55 -6.33 -10.88 -1.30
N TYR A 56 -5.66 -10.34 -2.31
CA TYR A 56 -4.27 -10.69 -2.62
C TYR A 56 -3.34 -9.58 -2.14
N GLN A 57 -2.45 -9.91 -1.21
CA GLN A 57 -1.30 -9.06 -0.89
C GLN A 57 -0.14 -9.45 -1.79
N VAL A 58 0.40 -8.47 -2.51
CA VAL A 58 1.52 -8.67 -3.43
C VAL A 58 2.70 -7.83 -2.94
N GLU A 59 3.80 -8.49 -2.60
CA GLU A 59 5.04 -7.82 -2.23
C GLU A 59 5.93 -7.60 -3.46
N VAL A 60 6.28 -6.35 -3.73
CA VAL A 60 7.20 -6.01 -4.83
C VAL A 60 8.62 -5.88 -4.26
N LYS A 61 9.59 -6.45 -4.99
CA LYS A 61 11.01 -6.42 -4.64
C LYS A 61 11.56 -5.00 -4.66
#